data_AF-A0A3Q8FM22-F1
#
_entry.id   AF-A0A3Q8FM22-F1
#
_cell.length_a   1.000
_cell.length_b   1.000
_cell.length_c   1.000
_cell.angle_alpha   90.00
_cell.angle_beta   90.00
_cell.angle_gamma   90.00
#
_symmetry.space_group_name_H-M   'P 1'
#
loop_
_entity.id
_entity.type
_entity.pdbx_description
1 polymer ?
#
loop_
_entity_poly.entity_id
_entity_poly.type
_entity_poly.pdbx_seq_one_letter_code
_entity_poly.pdbx_strand_id
1 'polypeptide(L)'
;MHPTGRLFAVVAFIEALTWAGLLLGMWLKYGAYANPVLVKVFGPLHGVAFLIYVAVTLFAAIRLRWPWWASALALLAALPPLVTLPLEWWFRRRGLLAGRPPR
;
A
#
# COMPACT_ATOMS: atom_id res chain seq x y z
N MET A 1 -14.87 -4.72 10.28
CA MET A 1 -13.63 -3.93 10.08
C MET A 1 -13.85 -2.54 10.60
N HIS A 2 -12.87 -2.00 11.33
CA HIS A 2 -12.93 -0.62 11.79
C HIS A 2 -12.85 0.35 10.59
N PRO A 3 -13.47 1.54 10.62
CA PRO A 3 -13.39 2.52 9.52
C PRO A 3 -11.94 2.81 9.10
N THR A 4 -11.03 2.96 10.07
CA THR A 4 -9.59 3.15 9.82
C THR A 4 -8.94 1.96 9.10
N GLY A 5 -9.33 0.73 9.45
CA GLY A 5 -8.83 -0.46 8.77
C GLY A 5 -9.32 -0.55 7.32
N ARG A 6 -10.54 -0.08 7.05
CA ARG A 6 -11.08 0.04 5.68
C ARG A 6 -10.35 1.12 4.88
N LEU A 7 -10.01 2.25 5.49
CA LEU A 7 -9.20 3.29 4.85
C LEU A 7 -7.81 2.75 4.47
N PHE A 8 -7.12 2.10 5.39
CA PHE A 8 -5.82 1.46 5.13
C PHE A 8 -5.91 0.48 3.95
N ALA A 9 -6.93 -0.37 3.93
CA ALA A 9 -7.16 -1.31 2.85
C ALA A 9 -7.34 -0.66 1.47
N VAL A 10 -8.16 0.39 1.38
CA VAL A 10 -8.38 1.11 0.11
C VAL A 10 -7.07 1.72 -0.37
N VAL A 11 -6.30 2.32 0.53
CA VAL A 11 -5.04 2.97 0.18
C VAL A 11 -3.98 1.94 -0.22
N ALA A 12 -3.90 0.80 0.47
CA ALA A 12 -3.04 -0.33 0.10
C ALA A 12 -3.36 -0.85 -1.31
N PHE A 13 -4.65 -0.96 -1.64
CA PHE A 13 -5.09 -1.37 -2.98
C PHE A 13 -4.73 -0.34 -4.06
N ILE A 14 -4.94 0.96 -3.80
CA ILE A 14 -4.57 2.02 -4.75
C ILE A 14 -3.06 2.02 -4.98
N GLU A 15 -2.26 1.91 -3.92
CA GLU A 15 -0.81 1.83 -4.00
C GLU A 15 -0.37 0.63 -4.87
N ALA A 16 -0.94 -0.55 -4.63
CA ALA A 16 -0.66 -1.74 -5.44
C ALA A 16 -1.05 -1.56 -6.91
N LEU A 17 -2.18 -0.90 -7.19
CA LEU A 17 -2.63 -0.60 -8.55
C LEU A 17 -1.68 0.36 -9.27
N THR A 18 -1.19 1.40 -8.58
CA THR A 18 -0.20 2.32 -9.14
C THR A 18 1.15 1.63 -9.41
N TRP A 19 1.55 0.71 -8.54
CA TRP A 19 2.71 -0.18 -8.76
C TRP A 19 2.54 -1.05 -10.00
N ALA A 20 1.37 -1.67 -10.18
CA ALA A 20 1.07 -2.48 -11.35
C ALA A 20 1.15 -1.66 -12.66
N GLY A 21 0.63 -0.43 -12.64
CA GLY A 21 0.75 0.51 -13.75
C GLY A 21 2.20 0.91 -14.03
N LEU A 22 3.04 1.06 -13.00
CA LEU A 22 4.47 1.31 -13.15
C LEU A 22 5.21 0.12 -13.78
N LEU A 23 4.95 -1.11 -13.32
CA LEU A 23 5.53 -2.32 -13.91
C LEU A 23 5.11 -2.49 -15.37
N LEU A 24 3.83 -2.23 -15.68
CA LEU A 24 3.33 -2.22 -17.06
C LEU A 24 4.03 -1.13 -17.89
N GLY A 25 4.21 0.06 -17.32
CA GLY A 25 4.94 1.15 -17.94
C GLY A 25 6.40 0.80 -18.21
N MET A 26 7.08 0.14 -17.28
CA MET A 26 8.45 -0.34 -17.48
C MET A 26 8.50 -1.38 -18.60
N TRP A 27 7.57 -2.33 -18.60
CA TRP A 27 7.49 -3.35 -19.66
C TRP A 27 7.27 -2.72 -21.04
N LEU A 28 6.41 -1.71 -21.17
CA LEU A 28 6.21 -0.97 -22.43
C LEU A 28 7.40 -0.09 -22.82
N LYS A 29 8.08 0.51 -21.84
CA LYS A 29 9.28 1.34 -22.04
C LYS A 29 10.45 0.51 -22.57
N TYR A 30 10.64 -0.71 -22.08
CA TYR A 30 11.72 -1.60 -22.52
C TYR A 30 11.29 -2.60 -23.60
N GLY A 31 10.00 -2.65 -23.94
CA GLY A 31 9.44 -3.46 -25.01
C GLY A 31 9.53 -2.82 -26.39
N ALA A 32 8.95 -3.49 -27.40
CA ALA A 32 9.10 -3.16 -28.82
C ALA A 32 8.70 -1.72 -29.24
N TYR A 33 7.90 -1.03 -28.43
CA TYR A 33 7.38 0.31 -28.74
C TYR A 33 8.12 1.45 -28.01
N ALA A 34 9.07 1.13 -27.12
CA ALA A 34 9.86 2.08 -26.34
C ALA A 34 9.06 3.26 -25.75
N ASN A 35 7.82 3.02 -25.32
CA ASN A 35 6.88 4.09 -24.99
C ASN A 35 6.95 4.46 -23.50
N PRO A 36 7.46 5.66 -23.14
CA PRO A 36 7.64 6.05 -21.75
C PRO A 36 6.39 6.68 -21.11
N VAL A 37 5.29 6.85 -21.85
CA VAL A 37 4.12 7.61 -21.41
C VAL A 37 3.52 7.04 -20.12
N LEU A 38 3.38 5.71 -20.03
CA LEU A 38 2.83 5.09 -18.81
C LEU A 38 3.70 5.35 -17.58
N VAL A 39 5.03 5.27 -17.71
CA VAL A 39 5.95 5.55 -16.60
C VAL A 39 5.86 7.02 -16.17
N LYS A 40 5.72 7.94 -17.13
CA LYS A 40 5.57 9.38 -16.83
C LYS A 40 4.28 9.71 -16.09
N VAL A 41 3.21 8.94 -16.29
CA VAL A 41 1.93 9.12 -15.58
C VAL A 41 1.92 8.35 -14.25
N PHE A 42 2.24 7.06 -14.28
CA PHE A 42 2.18 6.20 -13.10
C PHE A 42 3.31 6.47 -12.10
N GLY A 43 4.45 7.02 -12.51
CA GLY A 43 5.54 7.39 -11.59
C GLY A 43 5.10 8.43 -10.54
N PRO A 44 4.64 9.62 -10.95
CA PRO A 44 4.11 10.61 -10.01
C PRO A 44 2.89 10.11 -9.23
N LEU A 45 1.96 9.40 -9.88
CA LEU A 45 0.78 8.82 -9.21
C LEU A 45 1.18 7.84 -8.12
N HIS A 46 2.15 6.98 -8.39
CA HIS A 46 2.67 6.04 -7.41
C HIS A 46 3.37 6.76 -6.27
N GLY A 47 4.20 7.78 -6.55
CA GLY A 47 4.85 8.59 -5.52
C GLY A 47 3.84 9.23 -4.56
N VAL A 48 2.74 9.79 -5.08
CA VAL A 48 1.66 10.34 -4.26
C VAL A 48 0.93 9.25 -3.48
N ALA A 49 0.60 8.12 -4.11
CA ALA A 49 -0.05 6.99 -3.46
C ALA A 49 0.81 6.41 -2.33
N PHE A 50 2.12 6.33 -2.52
CA PHE A 50 3.09 5.89 -1.51
C PHE A 50 3.10 6.82 -0.29
N LEU A 51 3.13 8.14 -0.49
CA LEU A 51 3.08 9.10 0.62
C LEU A 51 1.76 9.00 1.40
N ILE A 52 0.63 8.86 0.69
CA ILE A 52 -0.68 8.65 1.32
C ILE A 52 -0.69 7.33 2.10
N TYR A 53 -0.12 6.26 1.53
CA TYR A 53 0.01 4.97 2.19
C TYR A 53 0.81 5.06 3.49
N VAL A 54 1.97 5.73 3.48
CA VAL A 54 2.78 5.94 4.68
C VAL A 54 2.00 6.72 5.74
N ALA A 55 1.36 7.83 5.37
CA ALA A 55 0.58 8.64 6.31
C ALA A 55 -0.58 7.85 6.94
N VAL A 56 -1.34 7.11 6.11
CA VAL A 56 -2.48 6.30 6.56
C VAL A 56 -2.01 5.10 7.39
N THR A 57 -0.85 4.52 7.07
CA THR A 57 -0.22 3.46 7.86
C THR A 57 0.11 3.94 9.27
N LEU A 58 0.75 5.10 9.41
CA LEU A 58 1.07 5.67 10.72
C LEU A 58 -0.20 6.02 11.50
N PHE A 59 -1.18 6.62 10.83
CA PHE A 59 -2.48 6.92 11.43
C PHE A 59 -3.21 5.65 11.92
N ALA A 60 -3.24 4.60 11.09
CA ALA A 60 -3.84 3.32 11.44
C ALA A 60 -3.09 2.63 12.58
N ALA A 61 -1.76 2.67 12.58
CA ALA A 61 -0.93 2.10 13.64
C ALA A 61 -1.24 2.73 15.00
N ILE A 62 -1.36 4.06 15.07
CA ILE A 62 -1.71 4.78 16.30
C ILE A 62 -3.16 4.46 16.69
N ARG A 63 -4.11 4.58 15.75
CA ARG A 63 -5.55 4.46 16.05
C ARG A 63 -5.98 3.04 16.41
N LEU A 64 -5.41 2.04 15.75
CA LEU A 64 -5.68 0.61 15.98
C LEU A 64 -4.70 -0.01 16.98
N ARG A 65 -3.79 0.79 17.54
CA ARG A 65 -2.79 0.41 18.56
C ARG A 65 -1.98 -0.80 18.12
N TRP A 66 -1.46 -0.73 16.89
CA TRP A 66 -0.61 -1.78 16.35
C TRP A 66 0.67 -1.92 17.17
N PRO A 67 1.18 -3.15 17.35
CA PRO A 67 2.52 -3.34 17.87
C PRO A 67 3.55 -2.76 16.88
N TRP A 68 4.69 -2.31 17.39
CA TRP A 68 5.74 -1.65 16.59
C TRP A 68 6.18 -2.48 15.37
N TRP A 69 6.20 -3.81 15.49
CA TRP A 69 6.56 -4.72 14.39
C TRP A 69 5.55 -4.69 13.24
N ALA A 70 4.26 -4.45 13.52
CA ALA A 70 3.23 -4.39 12.48
C ALA A 70 3.37 -3.09 11.68
N SER A 71 3.66 -1.97 12.36
CA SER A 71 3.96 -0.70 11.68
C SER A 71 5.21 -0.82 10.81
N ALA A 72 6.28 -1.46 11.31
CA ALA A 72 7.49 -1.69 10.55
C ALA A 72 7.22 -2.56 9.30
N LEU A 73 6.49 -3.67 9.45
CA LEU A 73 6.11 -4.52 8.31
C LEU A 73 5.24 -3.79 7.29
N ALA A 74 4.34 -2.90 7.73
CA ALA A 74 3.52 -2.09 6.84
C ALA A 74 4.35 -1.11 6.01
N LEU A 75 5.28 -0.40 6.64
CA LEU A 75 6.19 0.49 5.92
C LEU A 75 7.11 -0.28 4.97
N LEU A 76 7.63 -1.44 5.39
CA LEU A 76 8.47 -2.28 4.55
C LEU A 76 7.70 -2.86 3.36
N ALA A 77 6.40 -3.16 3.51
CA ALA A 77 5.57 -3.70 2.43
C ALA A 77 5.34 -2.72 1.28
N ALA A 78 5.58 -1.43 1.47
CA ALA A 78 5.51 -0.43 0.41
C ALA A 78 6.77 -0.39 -0.48
N LEU A 79 7.87 -1.05 -0.07
CA LEU A 79 9.11 -1.09 -0.86
C LEU A 79 9.06 -2.15 -1.98
N PRO A 80 8.68 -3.42 -1.72
CA PRO A 80 8.57 -4.41 -2.76
C PRO A 80 7.23 -4.30 -3.51
N PRO A 81 7.23 -4.49 -4.84
CA PRO A 81 6.04 -4.39 -5.66
C PRO A 81 4.94 -5.33 -5.18
N LEU A 82 3.71 -4.80 -5.09
CA LEU A 82 2.47 -5.55 -4.80
C LEU A 82 2.40 -6.20 -3.41
N VAL A 83 3.35 -5.95 -2.51
CA VAL A 83 3.40 -6.59 -1.18
C VAL A 83 2.41 -5.96 -0.18
N THR A 84 1.90 -4.77 -0.49
CA THR A 84 0.83 -4.12 0.28
C THR A 84 -0.46 -4.95 0.34
N LEU A 85 -0.81 -5.70 -0.71
CA LEU A 85 -1.98 -6.58 -0.75
C LEU A 85 -1.89 -7.84 0.16
N PRO A 86 -0.85 -8.70 0.05
CA PRO A 86 -0.72 -9.86 0.94
C PRO A 86 -0.54 -9.44 2.39
N LEU A 87 0.14 -8.31 2.66
CA LEU A 87 0.22 -7.76 4.00
C LEU A 87 -1.15 -7.33 4.52
N GLU A 88 -1.92 -6.58 3.74
CA GLU A 88 -3.27 -6.18 4.11
C GLU A 88 -4.11 -7.40 4.45
N TRP A 89 -4.11 -8.41 3.60
CA TRP A 89 -4.83 -9.67 3.83
C TRP A 89 -4.39 -10.37 5.13
N TRP A 90 -3.09 -10.39 5.41
CA TRP A 90 -2.55 -10.95 6.64
C TRP A 90 -2.97 -10.14 7.88
N PHE A 91 -3.01 -8.80 7.79
CA PHE A 91 -3.49 -7.92 8.85
C PHE A 91 -5.00 -8.06 9.09
N ARG A 92 -5.77 -8.29 8.03
CA ARG A 92 -7.20 -8.65 8.13
C ARG A 92 -7.35 -9.95 8.93
N ARG A 93 -6.59 -10.99 8.58
CA ARG A 93 -6.61 -12.30 9.27
C ARG A 93 -6.18 -12.22 10.73
N ARG A 94 -5.19 -11.39 11.06
CA ARG A 94 -4.71 -11.19 12.45
C ARG A 94 -5.62 -10.27 13.28
N GLY A 95 -6.72 -9.75 12.71
CA GLY A 95 -7.63 -8.84 13.39
C GLY A 95 -7.06 -7.44 13.62
N LEU A 96 -5.88 -7.12 13.08
CA LEU A 96 -5.22 -5.82 13.25
C LEU A 96 -6.02 -4.68 12.63
N LEU A 97 -6.88 -4.97 11.65
CA LEU A 97 -7.77 -4.00 10.98
C LEU A 97 -9.18 -3.91 11.61
N ALA A 98 -9.49 -4.75 12.60
CA ALA A 98 -10.75 -4.71 13.33
C ALA A 98 -10.70 -3.77 14.56
N GLY A 99 -9.49 -3.44 15.03
CA GLY A 99 -9.28 -2.75 16.30
C GLY A 99 -9.24 -3.75 17.47
N ARG A 100 -8.38 -3.49 18.46
CA ARG A 100 -8.31 -4.33 19.67
C ARG A 100 -9.49 -3.98 20.58
N PRO A 101 -10.24 -4.96 21.14
CA PRO A 101 -11.24 -4.65 22.15
C PRO A 101 -10.57 -3.96 23.35
N PRO A 102 -11.23 -2.99 24.01
CA PRO A 102 -10.74 -2.44 25.26
C PRO A 102 -10.54 -3.58 26.27
N ARG A 103 -9.40 -3.53 26.99
CA ARG A 103 -9.13 -4.46 28.10
C ARG A 103 -9.98 -4.13 29.30
#